data_AF-A0A941N904-F1
#
_entry.id   AF-A0A941N904-F1
#
_cell.length_a   1.000
_cell.length_b   1.000
_cell.length_c   1.000
_cell.angle_alpha   90.00
_cell.angle_beta   90.00
_cell.angle_gamma   90.00
#
_symmetry.space_group_name_H-M   'P 1'
#
loop_
_entity.id
_entity.type
_entity.pdbx_description
1 polymer ?
#
loop_
_entity_poly.entity_id
_entity_poly.type
_entity_poly.pdbx_seq_one_letter_code
_entity_poly.pdbx_strand_id
1 'polypeptide(L)'
;MSHLFTVAAALLAAILVVRLWPRILGALRRFDAANIARIRQEQIDRGDQLAHFRHTLGTAEEQVEEISEISELDPRTATSVTRYVFEGERFATRWEAEKARAQKIGDIARGFYRELPSALRARKSDERLN
;
A
#
# COMPACT_ATOMS: atom_id res chain seq x y z
N MET A 1 48.85 47.70 21.33
CA MET A 1 49.14 46.50 20.51
C MET A 1 48.03 45.46 20.63
N SER A 2 47.73 44.93 21.82
CA SER A 2 46.67 43.93 22.05
C SER A 2 45.28 44.31 21.50
N HIS A 3 44.81 45.55 21.74
CA HIS A 3 43.50 46.03 21.29
C HIS A 3 43.34 46.10 19.76
N LEU A 4 44.43 46.36 19.04
CA LEU A 4 44.42 46.37 17.57
C LEU A 4 44.26 44.96 17.02
N PHE A 5 44.95 43.99 17.62
CA PHE A 5 44.85 42.58 17.21
C PHE A 5 43.46 41.99 17.52
N THR A 6 42.85 42.32 18.66
CA THR A 6 41.49 41.85 18.97
C THR A 6 40.43 42.47 18.07
N VAL A 7 40.52 43.76 17.76
CA VAL A 7 39.60 44.42 16.83
C VAL A 7 39.77 43.87 15.40
N ALA A 8 41.01 43.67 14.94
CA ALA A 8 41.28 43.08 13.64
C ALA A 8 40.77 41.63 13.55
N ALA A 9 40.96 40.82 14.59
CA ALA A 9 40.45 39.45 14.66
C ALA A 9 38.91 39.41 14.67
N ALA A 10 38.26 40.31 15.39
CA ALA A 10 36.80 40.41 15.42
C ALA A 10 36.22 40.79 14.05
N LEU A 11 36.85 41.73 13.35
CA LEU A 11 36.47 42.10 11.98
C LEU A 11 36.67 40.94 11.00
N LEU A 12 37.79 40.23 11.09
CA LEU A 12 38.05 39.04 10.28
C LEU A 12 37.01 37.93 10.53
N ALA A 13 36.66 37.68 11.79
CA ALA A 13 35.64 36.72 12.17
C ALA A 13 34.26 37.12 11.62
N ALA A 14 33.87 38.40 11.73
CA ALA A 14 32.61 38.91 11.19
C ALA A 14 32.54 38.76 9.66
N ILE A 15 33.64 39.07 8.95
CA ILE A 15 33.74 38.89 7.50
C ILE A 15 33.63 37.41 7.13
N LEU A 16 34.31 36.52 7.85
CA LEU A 16 34.24 35.07 7.64
C LEU A 16 32.81 34.54 7.82
N VAL A 17 32.11 34.97 8.87
CA VAL A 17 30.71 34.60 9.12
C VAL A 17 29.85 35.04 7.94
N VAL A 18 29.88 36.32 7.56
CA VAL A 18 29.06 36.83 6.45
C VAL A 18 29.37 36.13 5.12
N ARG A 19 30.64 35.77 4.89
CA ARG A 19 31.10 35.11 3.66
C ARG A 19 30.71 33.64 3.59
N LEU A 20 30.80 32.90 4.69
CA LEU A 20 30.50 31.45 4.74
C LEU A 20 29.04 31.14 5.05
N TRP A 21 28.30 32.06 5.69
CA TRP A 21 26.90 31.87 6.07
C TRP A 21 26.00 31.37 4.94
N PRO A 22 26.09 31.90 3.69
CA PRO A 22 25.26 31.41 2.59
C PRO A 22 25.56 29.95 2.20
N ARG A 23 26.82 29.52 2.33
CA ARG A 23 27.24 28.14 1.99
C ARG A 23 26.75 27.14 3.03
N ILE A 24 26.88 27.49 4.31
CA ILE A 24 26.44 26.66 5.44
C ILE A 24 24.92 26.53 5.41
N LEU A 25 24.19 27.64 5.24
CA LEU A 25 22.73 27.63 5.10
C LEU A 25 22.28 26.87 3.85
N GLY A 26 22.98 27.00 2.73
CA GLY A 26 22.66 26.25 1.50
C GLY A 26 22.80 24.73 1.69
N ALA A 27 23.80 24.28 2.45
CA ALA A 27 23.95 22.87 2.81
C ALA A 27 22.83 22.39 3.74
N LEU A 28 22.55 23.15 4.81
CA LEU A 28 21.48 22.84 5.77
C LEU A 28 20.11 22.80 5.09
N ARG A 29 19.78 23.77 4.22
CA ARG A 29 18.51 23.80 3.49
C ARG A 29 18.30 22.59 2.57
N ARG A 30 19.37 22.10 1.92
CA ARG A 30 19.29 20.88 1.10
C ARG A 30 19.06 19.63 1.95
N PHE A 31 19.70 19.57 3.11
CA PHE A 31 19.49 18.50 4.08
C PHE A 31 18.06 18.50 4.63
N ASP A 32 17.55 19.66 5.05
CA ASP A 32 16.18 19.82 5.53
C ASP A 32 15.16 19.48 4.44
N ALA A 33 15.37 19.92 3.20
CA ALA A 33 14.49 19.60 2.08
C ALA A 33 14.39 18.09 1.82
N ALA A 34 15.53 17.38 1.84
CA ALA A 34 15.56 15.92 1.69
C ALA A 34 14.86 15.22 2.87
N ASN A 35 15.05 15.74 4.09
CA ASN A 35 14.46 15.15 5.28
C ASN A 35 12.94 15.37 5.33
N ILE A 36 12.46 16.55 4.94
CA ILE A 36 11.03 16.87 4.80
C ILE A 36 10.41 15.98 3.71
N ALA A 37 11.08 15.80 2.57
CA ALA A 37 10.60 14.92 1.51
C ALA A 37 10.46 13.47 2.00
N ARG A 38 11.45 12.96 2.74
CA ARG A 38 11.40 11.64 3.36
C ARG A 38 10.25 11.52 4.36
N ILE A 39 10.10 12.47 5.28
CA ILE A 39 9.00 12.46 6.27
C ILE A 39 7.64 12.50 5.58
N ARG A 40 7.50 13.29 4.51
CA ARG A 40 6.26 13.37 3.72
C ARG A 40 5.96 12.04 3.03
N GLN A 41 6.97 11.38 2.48
CA GLN A 41 6.81 10.06 1.88
C GLN A 41 6.41 9.02 2.93
N GLU A 42 7.10 8.99 4.07
CA GLU A 42 6.73 8.10 5.19
C GLU A 42 5.30 8.38 5.70
N GLN A 43 4.81 9.62 5.66
CA GLN A 43 3.43 9.96 6.01
C GLN A 43 2.42 9.44 4.97
N ILE A 44 2.75 9.52 3.68
CA ILE A 44 1.93 8.95 2.60
C ILE A 44 1.87 7.43 2.75
N ASP A 45 3.02 6.80 2.96
CA ASP A 45 3.16 5.36 3.11
C ASP A 45 2.45 4.85 4.38
N ARG A 46 2.53 5.60 5.49
CA ARG A 46 1.76 5.33 6.73
C ARG A 46 0.27 5.60 6.58
N GLY A 47 -0.12 6.50 5.70
CA GLY A 47 -1.52 6.77 5.35
C GLY A 47 -2.14 5.63 4.55
N ASP A 48 -1.31 4.87 3.81
CA ASP A 48 -1.73 3.73 3.02
C ASP A 48 -1.65 2.39 3.78
N GLN A 49 -2.11 2.39 5.04
CA GLN A 49 -2.26 1.14 5.82
C GLN A 49 -3.20 0.13 5.14
N LEU A 50 -4.05 0.58 4.23
CA LEU A 50 -4.96 -0.25 3.47
C LEU A 50 -4.41 -0.69 2.11
N ALA A 51 -3.21 -0.26 1.67
CA ALA A 51 -2.61 -0.74 0.42
C ALA A 51 -2.49 -2.24 0.41
N HIS A 52 -1.97 -2.79 1.52
CA HIS A 52 -1.81 -4.22 1.67
C HIS A 52 -3.16 -4.94 1.60
N PHE A 53 -4.19 -4.38 2.25
CA PHE A 53 -5.54 -4.94 2.25
C PHE A 53 -6.19 -4.88 0.85
N ARG A 54 -6.06 -3.76 0.14
CA ARG A 54 -6.54 -3.60 -1.24
C ARG A 54 -5.83 -4.56 -2.19
N HIS A 55 -4.52 -4.73 -2.03
CA HIS A 55 -3.75 -5.67 -2.82
C HIS A 55 -4.21 -7.11 -2.57
N THR A 56 -4.36 -7.51 -1.29
CA THR A 56 -4.87 -8.84 -0.93
C THR A 56 -6.29 -9.08 -1.48
N LEU A 57 -7.17 -8.07 -1.44
CA LEU A 57 -8.50 -8.17 -2.04
C LEU A 57 -8.44 -8.34 -3.55
N GLY A 58 -7.57 -7.60 -4.25
CA GLY A 58 -7.37 -7.75 -5.69
C GLY A 58 -6.87 -9.14 -6.06
N THR A 59 -5.87 -9.67 -5.34
CA THR A 59 -5.40 -11.04 -5.54
C THR A 59 -6.49 -12.07 -5.25
N ALA A 60 -7.31 -11.86 -4.22
CA ALA A 60 -8.43 -12.74 -3.93
C ALA A 60 -9.51 -12.69 -5.02
N GLU A 61 -9.73 -11.52 -5.63
CA GLU A 61 -10.66 -11.33 -6.73
C GLU A 61 -10.23 -12.08 -8.00
N GLU A 62 -8.94 -12.07 -8.32
CA GLU A 62 -8.36 -12.82 -9.46
C GLU A 62 -8.51 -14.34 -9.33
N GLN A 63 -8.60 -14.85 -8.11
CA GLN A 63 -8.75 -16.29 -7.82
C GLN A 63 -10.19 -16.78 -7.87
N VAL A 64 -11.15 -15.87 -8.00
CA VAL A 64 -12.58 -16.17 -7.96
C VAL A 64 -13.16 -16.08 -9.37
N GLU A 65 -13.93 -17.09 -9.74
CA GLU A 65 -14.60 -17.16 -11.04
C GLU A 65 -15.48 -15.92 -11.29
N GLU A 66 -15.62 -15.54 -12.56
CA GLU A 66 -16.60 -14.54 -12.96
C GLU A 66 -18.02 -15.13 -12.94
N ILE A 67 -19.02 -14.26 -12.77
CA ILE A 67 -20.41 -14.68 -12.84
C ILE A 67 -20.77 -14.85 -14.31
N SER A 68 -21.22 -16.05 -14.68
CA SER A 68 -21.70 -16.33 -16.03
C SER A 68 -23.22 -16.18 -16.11
N GLU A 69 -23.71 -15.68 -17.24
CA GLU A 69 -25.14 -15.60 -17.54
C GLU A 69 -25.51 -16.76 -18.46
N ILE A 70 -26.49 -17.56 -18.07
CA ILE A 70 -27.01 -18.65 -18.89
C ILE A 70 -28.49 -18.44 -19.18
N SER A 71 -28.92 -18.86 -20.36
CA SER A 71 -30.33 -18.91 -20.73
C SER A 71 -30.82 -20.34 -20.54
N GLU A 72 -31.82 -20.52 -19.68
CA GLU A 72 -32.39 -21.83 -19.37
C GLU A 72 -33.91 -21.81 -19.58
N LEU A 73 -34.46 -22.90 -20.11
CA LEU A 73 -35.91 -23.05 -20.26
C LEU A 73 -36.53 -23.40 -18.91
N ASP A 74 -37.46 -22.58 -18.44
CA ASP A 74 -38.24 -22.89 -17.25
C ASP A 74 -39.15 -24.10 -17.52
N PRO A 75 -38.98 -25.22 -16.82
CA PRO A 75 -39.76 -26.44 -17.05
C PRO A 75 -41.26 -26.28 -16.79
N ARG A 76 -41.68 -25.25 -16.04
CA ARG A 76 -43.10 -25.01 -15.73
C ARG A 76 -43.81 -24.18 -16.79
N THR A 77 -43.09 -23.30 -17.47
CA THR A 77 -43.66 -22.30 -18.38
C THR A 77 -43.14 -22.41 -19.81
N ALA A 78 -42.18 -23.30 -20.06
CA ALA A 78 -41.43 -23.44 -21.31
C ALA A 78 -40.85 -22.12 -21.84
N THR A 79 -40.66 -21.14 -20.95
CA THR A 79 -40.17 -19.80 -21.29
C THR A 79 -38.68 -19.73 -20.98
N SER A 80 -37.91 -19.07 -21.83
CA SER A 80 -36.49 -18.84 -21.58
C SER A 80 -36.32 -17.83 -20.43
N VAL A 81 -35.55 -18.19 -19.42
CA VAL A 81 -35.23 -17.38 -18.24
C VAL A 81 -33.72 -17.27 -18.10
N THR A 82 -33.22 -16.07 -17.83
CA THR A 82 -31.81 -15.84 -17.51
C THR A 82 -31.52 -16.29 -16.09
N ARG A 83 -30.49 -17.13 -15.93
CA ARG A 83 -29.92 -17.53 -14.63
C ARG A 83 -28.47 -17.11 -14.57
N TYR A 84 -28.01 -16.82 -13.36
CA TYR A 84 -26.63 -16.44 -13.10
C TYR A 84 -25.91 -17.61 -12.44
N VAL A 85 -24.72 -17.96 -12.89
CA VAL A 85 -23.95 -19.09 -12.39
C VAL A 85 -22.62 -18.61 -11.82
N PHE A 86 -22.31 -19.10 -10.62
CA PHE A 86 -21.05 -18.82 -9.92
C PHE A 86 -20.63 -20.05 -9.12
N GLU A 87 -19.41 -20.55 -9.33
CA GLU A 87 -18.87 -21.78 -8.71
C GLU A 87 -19.82 -23.00 -8.81
N GLY A 88 -20.58 -23.10 -9.91
CA GLY A 88 -21.53 -24.20 -10.15
C GLY A 88 -22.90 -24.05 -9.47
N GLU A 89 -23.12 -23.00 -8.67
CA GLU A 89 -24.43 -22.66 -8.11
C GLU A 89 -25.21 -21.74 -9.06
N ARG A 90 -26.54 -21.92 -9.09
CA ARG A 90 -27.46 -21.13 -9.92
C ARG A 90 -28.23 -20.13 -9.07
N PHE A 91 -28.24 -18.88 -9.51
CA PHE A 91 -28.93 -17.76 -8.87
C PHE A 91 -30.04 -17.22 -9.76
N ALA A 92 -31.12 -16.78 -9.12
CA ALA A 92 -32.26 -16.21 -9.83
C ALA A 92 -31.98 -14.79 -10.30
N THR A 93 -31.15 -14.06 -9.54
CA THR A 93 -30.80 -12.67 -9.85
C THR A 93 -29.29 -12.47 -9.84
N ARG A 94 -28.83 -11.48 -10.61
CA ARG A 94 -27.42 -11.09 -10.65
C ARG A 94 -26.88 -10.70 -9.28
N TRP A 95 -27.69 -9.96 -8.53
CA TRP A 95 -27.35 -9.47 -7.19
C TRP A 95 -27.03 -10.62 -6.22
N GLU A 96 -27.79 -11.71 -6.28
CA GLU A 96 -27.53 -12.88 -5.42
C GLU A 96 -26.20 -13.54 -5.75
N ALA A 97 -25.89 -13.70 -7.06
CA ALA A 97 -24.60 -14.21 -7.51
C ALA A 97 -23.44 -13.29 -7.12
N GLU A 98 -23.61 -11.97 -7.25
CA GLU A 98 -22.61 -10.98 -6.86
C GLU A 98 -22.36 -10.96 -5.35
N LYS A 99 -23.41 -11.13 -4.55
CA LYS A 99 -23.29 -11.26 -3.09
C LYS A 99 -22.51 -12.53 -2.71
N ALA A 100 -22.80 -13.66 -3.36
CA ALA A 100 -22.06 -14.91 -3.14
C ALA A 100 -20.58 -14.76 -3.53
N ARG A 101 -20.30 -14.13 -4.68
CA ARG A 101 -18.95 -13.82 -5.15
C ARG A 101 -18.19 -12.94 -4.16
N ALA A 102 -18.79 -11.84 -3.71
CA ALA A 102 -18.17 -10.91 -2.76
C ALA A 102 -17.85 -11.61 -1.42
N GLN A 103 -18.75 -12.48 -0.95
CA GLN A 103 -18.51 -13.28 0.25
C GLN A 103 -17.29 -14.20 0.06
N LYS A 104 -17.19 -14.89 -1.08
CA LYS A 104 -16.07 -15.78 -1.40
C LYS A 104 -14.73 -15.04 -1.48
N ILE A 105 -14.68 -13.88 -2.14
CA ILE A 105 -13.50 -13.00 -2.17
C ILE A 105 -13.07 -12.62 -0.75
N GLY A 106 -14.03 -12.21 0.10
CA GLY A 106 -13.77 -11.87 1.49
C GLY A 106 -13.30 -13.06 2.34
N ASP A 107 -13.74 -14.27 2.05
CA ASP A 107 -13.27 -15.50 2.72
C ASP A 107 -11.82 -15.83 2.33
N ILE A 108 -11.48 -15.75 1.04
CA ILE A 108 -10.10 -15.94 0.54
C ILE A 108 -9.16 -14.88 1.11
N ALA A 109 -9.55 -13.60 1.04
CA ALA A 109 -8.76 -12.50 1.60
C ALA A 109 -8.49 -12.68 3.10
N ARG A 110 -9.48 -13.17 3.87
CA ARG A 110 -9.28 -13.51 5.30
C ARG A 110 -8.37 -14.72 5.49
N GLY A 111 -8.38 -15.68 4.57
CA GLY A 111 -7.46 -16.83 4.57
C GLY A 111 -6.01 -16.39 4.58
N PHE A 112 -5.62 -15.46 3.71
CA PHE A 112 -4.26 -14.92 3.65
C PHE A 112 -3.76 -14.39 5.00
N TYR A 113 -4.59 -13.66 5.75
CA TYR A 113 -4.20 -13.15 7.06
C TYR A 113 -4.12 -14.23 8.15
N ARG A 114 -4.90 -15.31 8.03
CA ARG A 114 -4.80 -16.46 8.95
C ARG A 114 -3.54 -17.28 8.71
N GLU A 115 -3.11 -17.40 7.46
CA GLU A 115 -1.95 -18.21 7.06
C GLU A 115 -0.62 -17.45 7.13
N LEU A 116 -0.66 -16.12 7.21
CA LEU A 116 0.54 -15.29 7.31
C LEU A 116 1.51 -15.70 8.43
N PRO A 117 1.05 -15.98 9.68
CA PRO A 117 1.95 -16.36 10.76
C PRO A 117 2.67 -17.69 10.53
N SER A 118 1.99 -18.69 9.93
CA SER A 118 2.61 -19.97 9.60
C SER A 118 3.58 -19.83 8.44
N ALA A 119 3.21 -19.08 7.39
CA ALA A 119 4.09 -18.82 6.25
C ALA A 119 5.39 -18.10 6.66
N LEU A 120 5.29 -17.09 7.54
CA LEU A 120 6.47 -16.37 8.07
C LEU A 120 7.36 -17.26 8.94
N ARG A 121 6.79 -18.20 9.71
CA ARG A 121 7.56 -19.18 10.48
C ARG A 121 8.29 -20.17 9.59
N ALA A 122 7.62 -20.69 8.56
CA ALA A 122 8.20 -21.63 7.59
C ALA A 122 9.39 -21.00 6.85
N ARG A 123 9.26 -19.73 6.42
CA ARG A 123 10.37 -19.00 5.79
C ARG A 123 11.59 -18.87 6.71
N LYS A 124 11.38 -18.58 7.99
CA LYS A 124 12.47 -18.45 8.97
C LYS A 124 13.18 -19.78 9.25
N SER A 125 12.49 -20.91 9.15
CA SER A 125 13.13 -22.23 9.25
C SER A 125 13.95 -22.56 8.00
N ASP A 126 13.48 -22.21 6.80
CA ASP A 126 14.23 -22.44 5.55
C ASP A 126 15.50 -21.56 5.46
N GLU A 127 15.43 -20.28 5.86
CA GLU A 127 16.61 -19.40 5.92
C GLU A 127 17.67 -19.87 6.94
N ARG A 128 17.31 -20.73 7.90
CA ARG A 128 18.25 -21.32 8.87
C ARG A 128 18.86 -22.64 8.39
N LEU A 129 18.35 -23.20 7.29
CA LEU A 129 18.86 -24.43 6.67
C LEU A 129 19.78 -24.15 5.47
N ASN A 130 19.98 -22.88 5.11
CA ASN A 130 20.99 -22.38 4.17
C ASN A 130 22.13 -21.69 4.93
#